data_AF-A0A1H8LF18-F1
#
_entry.id   AF-A0A1H8LF18-F1
#
_cell.length_a   1.000
_cell.length_b   1.000
_cell.length_c   1.000
_cell.angle_alpha   90.00
_cell.angle_beta   90.00
_cell.angle_gamma   90.00
#
_symmetry.space_group_name_H-M   'P 1'
#
loop_
_entity.id
_entity.type
_entity.pdbx_description
1 polymer ?
#
loop_
_entity_poly.entity_id
_entity_poly.type
_entity_poly.pdbx_seq_one_letter_code
_entity_poly.pdbx_strand_id
1 'polypeptide(L)' 'MGRIDVDKIDYIISSIENLEYGTLVITVHNGQVTQIDATEKKRFDHAKVTK' A
#
# COMPACT_ATOMS: atom_id res chain seq x y z
N MET A 1 19.17 -11.97 -15.58
CA MET A 1 18.68 -10.91 -14.67
C MET A 1 17.17 -10.91 -14.74
N GLY A 2 16.47 -11.15 -13.62
CA GLY A 2 15.02 -10.96 -13.58
C GLY A 2 14.72 -9.51 -13.91
N ARG A 3 13.93 -9.26 -14.95
CA ARG A 3 13.42 -7.91 -15.23
C ARG A 3 12.55 -7.53 -14.06
N ILE A 4 13.02 -6.57 -13.28
CA ILE A 4 12.21 -5.89 -12.30
C ILE A 4 11.26 -5.00 -13.11
N ASP A 5 9.95 -5.25 -13.03
CA ASP A 5 8.94 -4.40 -13.67
C ASP A 5 8.98 -3.03 -12.98
N VAL A 6 9.70 -2.09 -13.61
CA VAL A 6 9.88 -0.72 -13.11
C VAL A 6 8.52 -0.07 -12.83
N ASP A 7 7.55 -0.28 -13.73
CA ASP A 7 6.18 0.22 -13.58
C ASP A 7 5.49 -0.26 -12.28
N LYS A 8 5.74 -1.52 -11.87
CA LYS A 8 5.17 -2.06 -10.62
C LYS A 8 5.85 -1.47 -9.40
N ILE A 9 7.14 -1.19 -9.48
CA ILE A 9 7.88 -0.52 -8.40
C ILE A 9 7.37 0.91 -8.23
N ASP A 10 7.24 1.67 -9.32
CA ASP A 10 6.75 3.04 -9.26
C ASP A 10 5.32 3.10 -8.70
N TYR A 11 4.49 2.10 -9.03
CA TYR A 11 3.17 1.95 -8.44
C TYR A 11 3.21 1.65 -6.93
N ILE A 12 4.12 0.79 -6.47
CA ILE A 12 4.30 0.51 -5.03
C ILE A 12 4.72 1.77 -4.30
N ILE A 13 5.70 2.51 -4.84
CA ILE A 13 6.21 3.75 -4.23
C ILE A 13 5.09 4.77 -4.11
N SER A 14 4.40 5.07 -5.22
CA SER A 14 3.28 6.02 -5.22
C SER A 14 2.14 5.59 -4.29
N SER A 15 1.86 4.29 -4.19
CA SER A 15 0.83 3.78 -3.25
C SER A 15 1.22 4.04 -1.80
N ILE A 16 2.50 3.87 -1.44
CA ILE A 16 3.00 4.14 -0.09
C ILE A 16 2.98 5.64 0.21
N GLU A 17 3.39 6.48 -0.75
CA GLU A 17 3.41 7.94 -0.57
C GLU A 17 2.04 8.54 -0.29
N ASN A 18 0.98 7.96 -0.88
CA ASN A 18 -0.39 8.44 -0.69
C ASN A 18 -1.11 7.77 0.50
N LEU A 19 -0.55 6.69 1.07
CA LEU A 19 -1.19 5.93 2.14
C LEU A 19 -0.97 6.60 3.50
N GLU A 20 -1.87 7.48 3.91
CA GLU A 20 -1.80 8.16 5.22
C GLU A 20 -1.95 7.18 6.40
N TYR A 21 -2.88 6.23 6.30
CA TYR A 21 -3.06 5.17 7.28
C TYR A 21 -3.68 3.94 6.61
N GLY A 22 -3.06 2.77 6.79
CA GLY A 22 -3.56 1.55 6.17
C GLY A 22 -2.49 0.49 5.99
N THR A 23 -2.66 -0.32 4.94
CA THR A 23 -1.77 -1.45 4.63
C THR A 23 -1.62 -1.62 3.12
N LEU A 24 -0.40 -1.83 2.66
CA LEU A 24 -0.09 -2.28 1.30
C LEU A 24 0.35 -3.75 1.37
N VAL A 25 -0.33 -4.64 0.65
CA VAL A 25 -0.01 -6.07 0.59
C VAL A 25 0.47 -6.39 -0.82
N ILE A 26 1.67 -6.99 -0.93
CA ILE A 26 2.29 -7.34 -2.20
C ILE A 26 2.45 -8.85 -2.25
N THR A 27 1.88 -9.48 -3.27
CA THR A 27 2.03 -10.92 -3.49
C THR A 27 3.02 -11.15 -4.62
N VAL A 28 4.06 -11.94 -4.31
CA VAL A 28 5.11 -12.33 -5.25
C VAL A 28 4.99 -13.82 -5.51
N HIS A 29 4.91 -14.19 -6.78
CA HIS A 29 4.92 -15.59 -7.21
C HIS A 29 5.91 -15.75 -8.36
N ASN A 30 6.73 -16.80 -8.31
CA ASN A 30 7.79 -17.07 -9.30
C ASN A 30 8.75 -15.88 -9.54
N GLY A 31 9.05 -15.11 -8.49
CA GLY A 31 9.94 -13.94 -8.58
C GLY A 31 9.34 -12.73 -9.31
N GLN A 32 8.03 -12.74 -9.55
CA GLN A 32 7.30 -11.61 -10.14
C GLN A 32 6.18 -11.16 -9.21
N VAL A 33 5.97 -9.85 -9.12
CA VAL A 33 4.81 -9.28 -8.44
C VAL A 33 3.57 -9.62 -9.25
N THR A 34 2.65 -10.35 -8.66
CA THR A 34 1.39 -10.78 -9.29
C THR A 34 0.19 -9.98 -8.79
N GLN A 35 0.27 -9.41 -7.59
CA GLN A 35 -0.83 -8.66 -6.98
C GLN A 35 -0.28 -7.58 -6.05
N ILE A 36 -0.99 -6.44 -6.02
CA ILE A 36 -0.72 -5.31 -5.13
C ILE A 36 -2.10 -4.83 -4.62
N ASP A 37 -2.33 -4.94 -3.32
CA ASP A 37 -3.56 -4.48 -2.67
C ASP A 37 -3.24 -3.32 -1.72
N ALA A 38 -3.73 -2.12 -2.04
CA ALA A 38 -3.67 -0.96 -1.17
C ALA A 38 -4.99 -0.85 -0.39
N THR A 39 -4.92 -0.96 0.94
CA THR A 39 -6.07 -0.78 1.83
C THR A 39 -5.85 0.46 2.68
N GLU A 40 -6.60 1.52 2.38
CA GLU A 40 -6.69 2.69 3.23
C GLU A 40 -7.64 2.44 4.41
N LYS A 41 -7.26 2.96 5.57
CA LYS A 41 -8.07 2.92 6.79
C LYS A 41 -8.26 4.36 7.24
N LYS A 42 -9.51 4.76 7.42
CA LYS A 42 -9.83 6.05 8.04
C LYS A 42 -10.13 5.82 9.51
N ARG A 43 -9.30 6.38 10.40
CA ARG A 43 -9.64 6.42 11.83
C ARG A 43 -10.57 7.59 12.05
N PHE A 44 -11.76 7.32 12.56
CA PHE A 44 -12.59 8.34 13.16
C PHE A 44 -12.16 8.43 14.61
N ASP A 45 -11.42 9.48 14.97
CA ASP A 45 -11.18 9.75 16.38
C ASP A 45 -12.54 9.93 17.05
N HIS A 46 -12.78 9.14 18.09
CA HIS A 46 -13.78 9.50 19.08
C HIS A 46 -13.20 10.70 19.79
N ALA A 47 -13.41 11.90 19.22
CA ALA A 47 -13.16 13.14 19.92
C ALA A 47 -13.82 12.97 21.28
N LYS A 48 -13.00 12.86 22.34
CA LYS A 48 -13.52 12.89 23.69
C LYS A 48 -14.17 14.25 23.79
N VAL A 49 -15.50 14.27 23.66
CA VAL A 49 -16.33 15.40 24.04
C VAL A 49 -16.02 15.59 25.53
N THR A 50 -15.04 16.43 25.81
CA THR A 50 -14.68 16.81 27.16
C THR A 50 -15.87 17.64 27.61
N LYS A 51 -16.52 17.13 28.67
CA LYS A 51 -17.70 17.68 29.32
C LYS A 51 -17.59 19.18 29.58
#